data_AF-A0A5C6SYH6-F1
#
_entry.id   AF-A0A5C6SYH6-F1
#
_cell.length_a   1.000
_cell.length_b   1.000
_cell.length_c   1.000
_cell.angle_alpha   90.00
_cell.angle_beta   90.00
_cell.angle_gamma   90.00
#
_symmetry.space_group_name_H-M   'P 1'
#
loop_
_entity.id
_entity.type
_entity.pdbx_description
1 polymer ?
#
loop_
_entity_poly.entity_id
_entity_poly.type
_entity_poly.pdbx_seq_one_letter_code
_entity_poly.pdbx_strand_id
1 'polypeptide(L)'
;MAVSLTERTHTRAYEAILPTCPELSRDGKKVLLTGGTGGIVYAIARSFGVAGANKVIITGRSEERLKSAVKGLIGEVKAIDAKSQTKYEGRVCQIAEPSSISALFDGLSKENTYVDVLVLSAACIGQGKITDQTWEDIWEQLIVNVRSIHQFHNLFEKQPRIGARTRYIINISSSARHHYTAGVDAGVYTLTKNSAALLLQKIADETDPSKTQIINFHPGSILGIRIRELGLAADSASWDHA
;
A
#
# COMPACT_ATOMS: atom_id res chain seq x y z
N MET A 1 24.03 19.91 0.00
CA MET A 1 23.01 19.79 -1.06
C MET A 1 23.23 18.45 -1.77
N ALA A 2 22.20 17.62 -1.89
CA ALA A 2 22.31 16.36 -2.62
C ALA A 2 22.50 16.64 -4.11
N VAL A 3 23.43 15.93 -4.75
CA VAL A 3 23.66 16.03 -6.21
C VAL A 3 22.50 15.31 -6.91
N SER A 4 21.82 15.98 -7.84
CA SER A 4 20.81 15.31 -8.67
C SER A 4 21.52 14.31 -9.58
N LEU A 5 21.24 13.02 -9.38
CA LEU A 5 21.77 11.94 -10.21
C LEU A 5 20.99 11.76 -11.52
N THR A 6 19.87 12.48 -11.70
CA THR A 6 19.04 12.42 -12.90
C THR A 6 18.96 13.80 -13.55
N GLU A 7 19.00 13.84 -14.88
CA GLU A 7 18.88 15.08 -15.66
C GLU A 7 17.47 15.69 -15.55
N ARG A 8 16.45 14.83 -15.37
CA ARG A 8 15.06 15.24 -15.23
C ARG A 8 14.47 14.63 -13.96
N THR A 9 13.65 15.43 -13.28
CA THR A 9 12.87 15.01 -12.13
C THR A 9 11.41 15.30 -12.43
N HIS A 10 10.56 14.28 -12.26
CA HIS A 10 9.12 14.42 -12.44
C HIS A 10 8.46 14.51 -11.07
N THR A 11 7.65 15.54 -10.86
CA THR A 11 6.85 15.73 -9.64
C THR A 11 5.37 15.41 -9.85
N ARG A 12 5.00 15.00 -11.06
CA ARG A 12 3.63 14.62 -11.45
C ARG A 12 3.69 13.43 -12.39
N ALA A 13 2.58 12.70 -12.49
CA ALA A 13 2.42 11.69 -13.52
C ALA A 13 2.67 12.31 -14.91
N TYR A 14 3.43 11.61 -15.74
CA TYR A 14 3.80 12.01 -17.09
C TYR A 14 3.42 10.89 -18.07
N GLU A 15 3.45 11.19 -19.36
CA GLU A 15 2.86 10.36 -20.42
C GLU A 15 3.15 8.86 -20.30
N ALA A 16 4.41 8.47 -20.06
CA ALA A 16 4.79 7.06 -19.97
C ALA A 16 4.22 6.30 -18.76
N ILE A 17 3.69 7.00 -17.75
CA ILE A 17 3.15 6.41 -16.52
C ILE A 17 1.71 6.84 -16.22
N LEU A 18 1.02 7.49 -17.17
CA LEU A 18 -0.38 7.85 -16.98
C LEU A 18 -1.23 6.56 -16.90
N PRO A 19 -2.16 6.44 -15.92
CA PRO A 19 -3.00 5.25 -15.79
C PRO A 19 -3.98 5.10 -16.96
N THR A 20 -4.17 6.13 -17.78
CA THR A 20 -4.98 6.10 -19.01
C THR A 20 -4.24 5.47 -20.20
N CYS A 21 -2.93 5.20 -20.09
CA CYS A 21 -2.15 4.61 -21.17
C CYS A 21 -2.60 3.16 -21.43
N PRO A 22 -2.99 2.80 -22.67
CA PRO A 22 -3.47 1.46 -23.00
C PRO A 22 -2.48 0.35 -22.65
N GLU A 23 -1.17 0.61 -22.81
CA GLU A 23 -0.09 -0.33 -22.47
C GLU A 23 0.00 -0.63 -20.97
N LEU A 24 -0.52 0.27 -20.12
CA LEU A 24 -0.54 0.11 -18.67
C LEU A 24 -1.86 -0.44 -18.14
N SER A 25 -2.76 -0.88 -19.03
CA SER A 25 -4.06 -1.44 -18.67
C SER A 25 -3.94 -2.55 -17.63
N ARG A 26 -4.89 -2.55 -16.69
CA ARG A 26 -5.04 -3.55 -15.64
C ARG A 26 -6.36 -4.30 -15.79
N ASP A 27 -6.91 -4.32 -17.01
CA ASP A 27 -8.11 -5.07 -17.31
C ASP A 27 -8.00 -6.54 -16.86
N GLY A 28 -9.11 -7.06 -16.34
CA GLY A 28 -9.15 -8.41 -15.80
C GLY A 28 -8.49 -8.58 -14.43
N LYS A 29 -7.80 -7.57 -13.86
CA LYS A 29 -7.09 -7.69 -12.59
C LYS A 29 -7.97 -7.33 -11.39
N LYS A 30 -7.79 -8.08 -10.29
CA LYS A 30 -8.39 -7.78 -8.98
C LYS A 30 -7.29 -7.36 -8.01
N VAL A 31 -7.46 -6.23 -7.33
CA VAL A 31 -6.44 -5.58 -6.50
C VAL A 31 -6.92 -5.48 -5.05
N LEU A 32 -6.08 -5.87 -4.10
CA LEU A 32 -6.29 -5.67 -2.66
C LEU A 32 -5.25 -4.69 -2.12
N LEU A 33 -5.69 -3.62 -1.45
CA LEU A 33 -4.82 -2.60 -0.89
C LEU A 33 -5.07 -2.42 0.61
N THR A 34 -4.01 -2.46 1.41
CA THR A 34 -4.11 -2.24 2.86
C THR A 34 -3.98 -0.76 3.21
N GLY A 35 -4.90 -0.24 4.04
CA GLY A 35 -4.90 1.16 4.47
C GLY A 35 -5.43 2.14 3.42
N GLY A 36 -6.39 1.72 2.59
CA GLY A 36 -6.85 2.48 1.41
C GLY A 36 -7.85 3.61 1.64
N THR A 37 -8.08 4.03 2.89
CA THR A 37 -9.04 5.10 3.20
C THR A 37 -8.50 6.53 2.98
N GLY A 38 -7.26 6.67 2.49
CA GLY A 38 -6.66 7.97 2.16
C GLY A 38 -5.20 7.85 1.72
N GLY A 39 -4.57 9.01 1.50
CA GLY A 39 -3.14 9.11 1.19
C GLY A 39 -2.71 8.37 -0.09
N ILE A 40 -1.47 7.88 -0.11
CA ILE A 40 -0.88 7.20 -1.27
C ILE A 40 -1.73 6.01 -1.74
N VAL A 41 -2.31 5.24 -0.81
CA VAL A 41 -3.05 4.04 -1.17
C VAL A 41 -4.37 4.37 -1.87
N TYR A 42 -5.01 5.48 -1.49
CA TYR A 42 -6.19 5.99 -2.19
C TYR A 42 -5.84 6.40 -3.63
N ALA A 43 -4.72 7.10 -3.82
CA ALA A 43 -4.24 7.48 -5.15
C ALA A 43 -3.87 6.25 -6.02
N ILE A 44 -3.26 5.23 -5.41
CA ILE A 44 -2.99 3.94 -6.08
C ILE A 44 -4.31 3.25 -6.46
N ALA A 45 -5.29 3.18 -5.55
CA ALA A 45 -6.60 2.58 -5.81
C ALA A 45 -7.33 3.28 -6.97
N ARG A 46 -7.30 4.61 -6.98
CA ARG A 46 -7.82 5.44 -8.09
C ARG A 46 -7.12 5.11 -9.41
N SER A 47 -5.79 5.05 -9.40
CA SER A 47 -5.00 4.77 -10.59
C SER A 47 -5.29 3.38 -11.17
N PHE A 48 -5.49 2.36 -10.33
CA PHE A 48 -5.91 1.03 -10.78
C PHE A 48 -7.29 1.04 -11.44
N GLY A 49 -8.25 1.84 -10.95
CA GLY A 49 -9.55 1.94 -11.59
C GLY A 49 -9.54 2.75 -12.88
N VAL A 50 -8.71 3.79 -12.98
CA VAL A 50 -8.48 4.50 -14.25
C VAL A 50 -7.83 3.57 -15.28
N ALA A 51 -6.93 2.70 -14.84
CA ALA A 51 -6.33 1.67 -15.69
C ALA A 51 -7.27 0.48 -15.98
N GLY A 52 -8.53 0.54 -15.57
CA GLY A 52 -9.55 -0.46 -15.92
C GLY A 52 -9.51 -1.77 -15.12
N ALA A 53 -8.95 -1.78 -13.90
CA ALA A 53 -9.00 -2.97 -13.06
C ALA A 53 -10.44 -3.48 -12.85
N ASN A 54 -10.66 -4.79 -12.86
CA ASN A 54 -11.99 -5.37 -12.67
C ASN A 54 -12.56 -5.10 -11.27
N LYS A 55 -11.70 -5.20 -10.24
CA LYS A 55 -12.10 -5.01 -8.85
C LYS A 55 -10.97 -4.40 -8.05
N VAL A 56 -11.26 -3.37 -7.26
CA VAL A 56 -10.34 -2.70 -6.34
C VAL A 56 -10.93 -2.80 -4.93
N ILE A 57 -10.23 -3.50 -4.04
CA ILE A 57 -10.62 -3.73 -2.65
C ILE A 57 -9.67 -2.96 -1.75
N ILE A 58 -10.18 -2.02 -0.98
CA ILE A 58 -9.41 -1.29 0.03
C ILE A 58 -9.75 -1.81 1.42
N THR A 59 -8.74 -1.88 2.30
CA THR A 59 -8.95 -2.24 3.71
C THR A 59 -8.65 -1.11 4.66
N GLY A 60 -9.29 -1.15 5.82
CA GLY A 60 -9.13 -0.17 6.89
C GLY A 60 -9.89 -0.60 8.14
N ARG A 61 -9.75 0.15 9.22
CA ARG A 61 -10.39 -0.17 10.51
C ARG A 61 -11.80 0.40 10.65
N SER A 62 -12.09 1.52 10.00
CA SER A 62 -13.37 2.22 10.09
C SER A 62 -14.21 1.96 8.85
N GLU A 63 -15.37 1.34 9.04
CA GLU A 63 -16.33 1.08 7.97
C GLU A 63 -16.83 2.37 7.31
N GLU A 64 -17.07 3.42 8.10
CA GLU A 64 -17.52 4.72 7.61
C GLU A 64 -16.49 5.37 6.68
N ARG A 65 -15.21 5.36 7.09
CA ARG A 65 -14.11 5.88 6.25
C ARG A 65 -13.94 5.06 4.98
N LEU A 66 -14.14 3.74 5.04
CA LEU A 66 -14.12 2.87 3.87
C LEU A 66 -15.25 3.19 2.89
N LYS A 67 -16.49 3.35 3.39
CA LYS A 67 -17.65 3.73 2.57
C LYS A 67 -17.42 5.07 1.87
N SER A 68 -16.91 6.06 2.62
CA SER A 68 -16.60 7.38 2.09
C SER A 68 -15.51 7.32 1.01
N ALA A 69 -14.43 6.58 1.27
CA ALA A 69 -13.33 6.41 0.33
C ALA A 69 -13.79 5.69 -0.96
N VAL A 70 -14.55 4.60 -0.85
CA VAL A 70 -15.13 3.89 -2.00
C VAL A 70 -16.00 4.81 -2.86
N LYS A 71 -16.90 5.59 -2.23
CA LYS A 71 -17.75 6.54 -2.94
C LYS A 71 -16.93 7.59 -3.70
N GLY A 72 -15.90 8.14 -3.06
CA GLY A 72 -14.98 9.09 -3.68
C GLY A 72 -14.26 8.48 -4.88
N LEU A 73 -13.69 7.27 -4.73
CA LEU A 73 -12.96 6.58 -5.80
C LEU A 73 -13.84 6.35 -7.02
N ILE A 74 -15.08 5.91 -6.82
CA ILE A 74 -16.05 5.73 -7.90
C ILE A 74 -16.32 7.06 -8.61
N GLY A 75 -16.56 8.13 -7.85
CA GLY A 75 -16.84 9.45 -8.41
C GLY A 75 -15.66 9.99 -9.23
N GLU A 76 -14.46 9.94 -8.66
CA GLU A 76 -13.24 10.45 -9.31
C GLU A 76 -12.88 9.66 -10.57
N VAL A 77 -13.00 8.33 -10.55
CA VAL A 77 -12.72 7.53 -11.75
C VAL A 77 -13.79 7.73 -12.82
N LYS A 78 -15.07 7.83 -12.46
CA LYS A 78 -16.14 8.13 -13.44
C LYS A 78 -16.02 9.52 -14.07
N ALA A 79 -15.45 10.48 -13.35
CA ALA A 79 -15.17 11.81 -13.90
C ALA A 79 -14.08 11.78 -14.99
N ILE A 80 -13.20 10.77 -14.96
CA ILE A 80 -12.12 10.58 -15.95
C ILE A 80 -12.59 9.67 -17.08
N ASP A 81 -13.22 8.55 -16.74
CA ASP A 81 -13.81 7.60 -17.67
C ASP A 81 -15.23 7.22 -17.21
N ALA A 82 -16.22 7.85 -17.81
CA ALA A 82 -17.63 7.61 -17.51
C ALA A 82 -18.08 6.16 -17.80
N LYS A 83 -17.31 5.42 -18.61
CA LYS A 83 -17.60 4.01 -18.96
C LYS A 83 -16.91 3.01 -18.04
N SER A 84 -16.07 3.48 -17.09
CA SER A 84 -15.34 2.58 -16.18
C SER A 84 -16.28 1.59 -15.49
N GLN A 85 -15.93 0.31 -15.59
CA GLN A 85 -16.65 -0.81 -14.98
C GLN A 85 -15.95 -1.34 -13.71
N THR A 86 -14.90 -0.64 -13.24
CA THR A 86 -14.17 -1.05 -12.04
C THR A 86 -15.08 -1.10 -10.83
N LYS A 87 -15.16 -2.27 -10.20
CA LYS A 87 -15.91 -2.45 -8.95
C LYS A 87 -15.03 -2.06 -7.77
N TYR A 88 -15.50 -1.13 -6.94
CA TYR A 88 -14.82 -0.75 -5.71
C TYR A 88 -15.48 -1.37 -4.49
N GLU A 89 -14.68 -1.77 -3.53
CA GLU A 89 -15.15 -2.37 -2.30
C GLU A 89 -14.27 -2.01 -1.10
N GLY A 90 -14.89 -1.78 0.06
CA GLY A 90 -14.21 -1.58 1.33
C GLY A 90 -14.39 -2.79 2.23
N ARG A 91 -13.29 -3.31 2.80
CA ARG A 91 -13.32 -4.41 3.78
C ARG A 91 -12.71 -3.97 5.10
N VAL A 92 -13.46 -4.11 6.18
CA VAL A 92 -12.92 -3.88 7.53
C VAL A 92 -11.88 -4.96 7.82
N CYS A 93 -10.68 -4.53 8.21
CA CYS A 93 -9.59 -5.44 8.57
C CYS A 93 -8.71 -4.77 9.62
N GLN A 94 -8.57 -5.43 10.78
CA GLN A 94 -7.65 -5.03 11.82
C GLN A 94 -6.36 -5.82 11.66
N ILE A 95 -5.35 -5.23 11.04
CA ILE A 95 -4.13 -5.95 10.63
C ILE A 95 -3.21 -6.34 11.79
N ALA A 96 -3.44 -5.78 12.98
CA ALA A 96 -2.82 -6.23 14.22
C ALA A 96 -3.34 -7.60 14.70
N GLU A 97 -4.50 -8.03 14.21
CA GLU A 97 -5.19 -9.27 14.58
C GLU A 97 -5.02 -10.32 13.46
N PRO A 98 -4.29 -11.44 13.69
CA PRO A 98 -4.13 -12.47 12.67
C PRO A 98 -5.45 -13.05 12.18
N SER A 99 -6.41 -13.23 13.09
CA SER A 99 -7.75 -13.72 12.79
C SER A 99 -8.51 -12.81 11.83
N SER A 100 -8.33 -11.49 11.94
CA SER A 100 -8.98 -10.51 11.05
C SER A 100 -8.45 -10.59 9.62
N ILE A 101 -7.15 -10.82 9.45
CA ILE A 101 -6.55 -11.02 8.12
C ILE A 101 -7.03 -12.36 7.52
N SER A 102 -7.07 -13.44 8.32
CA SER A 102 -7.61 -14.71 7.86
C SER A 102 -9.08 -14.60 7.43
N ALA A 103 -9.92 -13.96 8.25
CA ALA A 103 -11.34 -13.75 7.95
C ALA A 103 -11.56 -12.92 6.67
N LEU A 104 -10.69 -11.94 6.39
CA LEU A 104 -10.70 -11.20 5.14
C LEU A 104 -10.51 -12.13 3.93
N PHE A 105 -9.46 -12.96 3.94
CA PHE A 105 -9.19 -13.89 2.83
C PHE A 105 -10.25 -15.00 2.74
N ASP A 106 -10.78 -15.50 3.85
CA ASP A 106 -11.88 -16.46 3.86
C ASP A 106 -13.13 -15.88 3.21
N GLY A 107 -13.47 -14.62 3.53
CA GLY A 107 -14.56 -13.90 2.89
C GLY A 107 -14.37 -13.75 1.38
N LEU A 108 -13.17 -13.34 0.96
CA LEU A 108 -12.82 -13.25 -0.46
C LEU A 108 -12.94 -14.61 -1.17
N SER A 109 -12.48 -15.68 -0.53
CA SER A 109 -12.56 -17.04 -1.07
C SER A 109 -14.01 -17.53 -1.21
N LYS A 110 -14.86 -17.30 -0.20
CA LYS A 110 -16.30 -17.65 -0.25
C LYS A 110 -17.03 -16.98 -1.42
N GLU A 111 -16.56 -15.80 -1.82
CA GLU A 111 -17.09 -15.03 -2.94
C GLU A 111 -16.38 -15.32 -4.26
N ASN A 112 -15.50 -16.33 -4.32
CA ASN A 112 -14.66 -16.64 -5.48
C ASN A 112 -13.85 -15.42 -5.99
N THR A 113 -13.42 -14.57 -5.07
CA THR A 113 -12.61 -13.38 -5.33
C THR A 113 -11.16 -13.68 -5.01
N TYR A 114 -10.37 -14.01 -6.04
CA TYR A 114 -8.92 -14.22 -5.92
C TYR A 114 -8.18 -13.02 -6.50
N VAL A 115 -7.32 -12.38 -5.72
CA VAL A 115 -6.64 -11.15 -6.11
C VAL A 115 -5.34 -11.41 -6.86
N ASP A 116 -5.05 -10.58 -7.84
CA ASP A 116 -3.83 -10.61 -8.67
C ASP A 116 -2.73 -9.71 -8.11
N VAL A 117 -3.12 -8.62 -7.45
CA VAL A 117 -2.22 -7.58 -6.95
C VAL A 117 -2.53 -7.31 -5.49
N LEU A 118 -1.52 -7.39 -4.64
CA LEU A 118 -1.58 -7.07 -3.22
C LEU A 118 -0.69 -5.86 -2.92
N VAL A 119 -1.27 -4.76 -2.48
CA VAL A 119 -0.55 -3.55 -2.07
C VAL A 119 -0.53 -3.45 -0.55
N LEU A 120 0.67 -3.55 0.03
CA LEU A 120 0.92 -3.53 1.46
C LEU A 120 1.42 -2.15 1.86
N SER A 121 0.59 -1.37 2.56
CA SER A 121 0.96 0.00 2.96
C SER A 121 0.52 0.37 4.37
N ALA A 122 -0.51 -0.27 4.92
CA ALA A 122 -0.98 0.01 6.26
C ALA A 122 0.16 -0.17 7.28
N ALA A 123 0.30 0.81 8.18
CA ALA A 123 1.41 0.86 9.12
C ALA A 123 1.04 1.52 10.46
N CYS A 124 1.64 1.03 11.54
CA CYS A 124 1.74 1.70 12.82
C CYS A 124 3.04 2.52 12.84
N ILE A 125 2.99 3.73 13.39
CA ILE A 125 4.15 4.63 13.51
C ILE A 125 4.12 5.09 14.95
N GLY A 126 5.15 4.71 15.71
CA GLY A 126 5.32 5.19 17.07
C GLY A 126 5.75 6.65 17.12
N GLN A 127 5.72 7.23 18.30
CA GLN A 127 6.21 8.58 18.58
C GLN A 127 7.38 8.53 19.57
N GLY A 128 8.26 9.51 19.50
CA GLY A 128 9.35 9.68 20.44
C GLY A 128 10.55 8.77 20.16
N LYS A 129 11.53 8.81 21.08
CA LYS A 129 12.74 7.99 20.99
C LYS A 129 12.39 6.55 21.33
N ILE A 130 13.14 5.60 20.76
CA ILE A 130 13.00 4.18 21.08
C ILE A 130 13.15 3.92 22.58
N THR A 131 14.03 4.65 23.27
CA THR A 131 14.27 4.54 24.71
C THR A 131 13.07 4.94 25.58
N ASP A 132 12.12 5.68 25.01
CA ASP A 132 10.95 6.20 25.71
C ASP A 132 9.70 5.36 25.40
N GLN A 133 9.80 4.40 24.47
CA GLN A 133 8.69 3.52 24.09
C GLN A 133 8.60 2.32 25.04
N THR A 134 7.36 1.90 25.31
CA THR A 134 7.12 0.66 26.07
C THR A 134 7.41 -0.56 25.21
N TRP A 135 7.55 -1.72 25.87
CA TRP A 135 7.64 -3.00 25.19
C TRP A 135 6.43 -3.23 24.27
N GLU A 136 5.23 -2.90 24.74
CA GLU A 136 3.98 -3.04 24.02
C GLU A 136 3.95 -2.16 22.76
N ASP A 137 4.37 -0.89 22.87
CA ASP A 137 4.43 0.04 21.72
C ASP A 137 5.36 -0.47 20.61
N ILE A 138 6.52 -1.01 21.01
CA ILE A 138 7.51 -1.55 20.07
C ILE A 138 6.95 -2.79 19.37
N TRP A 139 6.34 -3.72 20.13
CA TRP A 139 5.82 -4.95 19.55
C TRP A 139 4.57 -4.75 18.72
N GLU A 140 3.69 -3.81 19.06
CA GLU A 140 2.56 -3.45 18.21
C GLU A 140 3.05 -2.99 16.83
N GLN A 141 4.10 -2.16 16.79
CA GLN A 141 4.70 -1.70 15.53
C GLN A 141 5.28 -2.87 14.72
N LEU A 142 5.98 -3.82 15.35
CA LEU A 142 6.49 -5.03 14.67
C LEU A 142 5.36 -5.94 14.17
N ILE A 143 4.30 -6.10 14.96
CA ILE A 143 3.10 -6.86 14.61
C ILE A 143 2.45 -6.25 13.37
N VAL A 144 2.18 -4.95 13.38
CA VAL A 144 1.48 -4.26 12.30
C VAL A 144 2.35 -4.15 11.06
N ASN A 145 3.63 -3.77 11.20
CA ASN A 145 4.45 -3.42 10.05
C ASN A 145 5.24 -4.60 9.47
N VAL A 146 5.43 -5.70 10.20
CA VAL A 146 6.26 -6.83 9.75
C VAL A 146 5.46 -8.13 9.74
N ARG A 147 4.91 -8.54 10.89
CA ARG A 147 4.17 -9.82 11.00
C ARG A 147 2.94 -9.83 10.08
N SER A 148 2.18 -8.74 10.04
CA SER A 148 0.99 -8.65 9.18
C SER A 148 1.36 -8.81 7.71
N ILE A 149 2.47 -8.22 7.26
CA ILE A 149 2.97 -8.31 5.88
C ILE A 149 3.27 -9.75 5.50
N HIS A 150 3.97 -10.50 6.37
CA HIS A 150 4.21 -11.93 6.17
C HIS A 150 2.90 -12.71 6.05
N GLN A 151 1.92 -12.41 6.91
CA GLN A 151 0.63 -13.10 6.90
C GLN A 151 -0.18 -12.80 5.64
N PHE A 152 -0.25 -11.53 5.22
CA PHE A 152 -0.88 -11.14 3.96
C PHE A 152 -0.23 -11.84 2.77
N HIS A 153 1.10 -11.89 2.72
CA HIS A 153 1.84 -12.65 1.70
C HIS A 153 1.39 -14.12 1.68
N ASN A 154 1.43 -14.80 2.83
CA ASN A 154 1.13 -16.23 2.90
C ASN A 154 -0.31 -16.56 2.49
N LEU A 155 -1.28 -15.77 2.93
CA LEU A 155 -2.67 -15.97 2.55
C LEU A 155 -2.93 -15.61 1.08
N PHE A 156 -2.25 -14.58 0.58
CA PHE A 156 -2.31 -14.20 -0.83
C PHE A 156 -1.80 -15.32 -1.75
N GLU A 157 -0.66 -15.93 -1.43
CA GLU A 157 -0.09 -17.02 -2.22
C GLU A 157 -0.91 -18.31 -2.18
N LYS A 158 -1.60 -18.58 -1.05
CA LYS A 158 -2.48 -19.74 -0.89
C LYS A 158 -3.78 -19.68 -1.70
N GLN A 159 -4.14 -18.51 -2.23
CA GLN A 159 -5.33 -18.39 -3.08
C GLN A 159 -5.19 -19.24 -4.36
N PRO A 160 -6.26 -19.88 -4.84
CA PRO A 160 -6.33 -20.49 -6.17
C PRO A 160 -5.82 -19.54 -7.27
N ARG A 161 -4.96 -20.04 -8.15
CA ARG A 161 -4.46 -19.32 -9.31
C ARG A 161 -5.42 -19.51 -10.48
N ILE A 162 -6.01 -18.43 -10.98
CA ILE A 162 -6.83 -18.47 -12.19
C ILE A 162 -5.94 -18.15 -13.38
N GLY A 163 -5.64 -19.17 -14.18
CA GLY A 163 -4.78 -19.07 -15.36
C GLY A 163 -3.30 -18.84 -15.03
N ALA A 164 -2.50 -18.61 -16.07
CA ALA A 164 -1.05 -18.45 -15.97
C ALA A 164 -0.59 -17.01 -15.68
N ARG A 165 -1.45 -16.19 -15.04
CA ARG A 165 -1.16 -14.78 -14.81
C ARG A 165 -0.16 -14.61 -13.65
N THR A 166 0.90 -13.85 -13.90
CA THR A 166 1.80 -13.37 -12.84
C THR A 166 1.03 -12.51 -11.83
N ARG A 167 1.26 -12.77 -10.54
CA ARG A 167 0.76 -12.00 -9.41
C ARG A 167 1.78 -10.96 -8.96
N TYR A 168 1.34 -9.93 -8.27
CA TYR A 168 2.21 -8.84 -7.81
C TYR A 168 1.96 -8.53 -6.34
N ILE A 169 3.04 -8.41 -5.58
CA ILE A 169 3.02 -7.89 -4.21
C ILE A 169 3.83 -6.60 -4.22
N ILE A 170 3.19 -5.49 -3.87
CA ILE A 170 3.80 -4.17 -3.84
C ILE A 170 3.83 -3.71 -2.39
N ASN A 171 5.01 -3.60 -1.81
CA ASN A 171 5.20 -3.08 -0.47
C ASN A 171 5.57 -1.60 -0.50
N ILE A 172 4.73 -0.78 0.10
CA ILE A 172 4.97 0.64 0.34
C ILE A 172 5.79 0.77 1.62
N SER A 173 7.11 0.80 1.45
CA SER A 173 8.07 0.96 2.53
C SER A 173 8.27 2.44 2.85
N SER A 174 9.51 2.94 2.90
CA SER A 174 9.83 4.36 3.12
C SER A 174 11.27 4.66 2.72
N SER A 175 11.54 5.89 2.28
CA SER A 175 12.89 6.45 2.14
C SER A 175 13.61 6.58 3.48
N ALA A 176 12.89 6.63 4.61
CA ALA A 176 13.47 6.68 5.96
C ALA A 176 14.41 5.49 6.24
N ARG A 177 14.27 4.40 5.47
CA ARG A 177 15.21 3.27 5.50
C ARG A 177 16.62 3.62 5.03
N HIS A 178 16.79 4.66 4.23
CA HIS A 178 18.10 5.10 3.72
C HIS A 178 18.62 6.32 4.48
N HIS A 179 17.78 6.92 5.34
CA HIS A 179 18.05 8.18 6.03
C HIS A 179 17.77 8.06 7.53
N TYR A 180 18.49 7.15 8.20
CA TYR A 180 18.32 6.86 9.64
C TYR A 180 18.56 8.07 10.57
N THR A 181 19.22 9.12 10.07
CA THR A 181 19.60 10.32 10.83
C THR A 181 18.67 11.52 10.58
N ALA A 182 17.60 11.37 9.78
CA ALA A 182 16.76 12.48 9.33
C ALA A 182 15.87 13.15 10.41
N GLY A 183 16.16 12.94 11.70
CA GLY A 183 15.65 13.78 12.78
C GLY A 183 14.16 13.63 13.13
N VAL A 184 13.49 12.57 12.68
CA VAL A 184 12.11 12.25 13.10
C VAL A 184 12.16 11.12 14.13
N ASP A 185 11.86 11.47 15.37
CA ASP A 185 11.68 10.52 16.48
C ASP A 185 10.39 9.71 16.27
N ALA A 186 10.49 8.65 15.46
CA ALA A 186 9.40 7.74 15.09
C ALA A 186 9.55 6.35 15.73
N GLY A 187 10.25 6.27 16.87
CA GLY A 187 10.52 5.01 17.56
C GLY A 187 11.17 3.97 16.64
N VAL A 188 10.61 2.76 16.66
CA VAL A 188 11.09 1.64 15.84
C VAL A 188 10.58 1.64 14.39
N TYR A 189 9.91 2.70 13.91
CA TYR A 189 9.34 2.74 12.56
C TYR A 189 10.34 2.38 11.46
N THR A 190 11.51 3.03 11.44
CA THR A 190 12.56 2.76 10.45
C THR A 190 13.08 1.32 10.54
N LEU A 191 13.20 0.78 11.75
CA LEU A 191 13.55 -0.63 11.97
C LEU A 191 12.49 -1.53 11.34
N THR A 192 11.20 -1.32 11.64
CA THR A 192 10.13 -2.17 11.11
C THR A 192 10.01 -2.10 9.58
N LYS A 193 10.21 -0.92 8.97
CA LYS A 193 10.24 -0.77 7.51
C LYS A 193 11.41 -1.51 6.87
N ASN A 194 12.58 -1.52 7.52
CA ASN A 194 13.72 -2.33 7.12
C ASN A 194 13.43 -3.83 7.23
N SER A 195 12.91 -4.28 8.37
CA SER A 195 12.55 -5.68 8.58
C SER A 195 11.54 -6.18 7.56
N ALA A 196 10.49 -5.40 7.29
CA ALA A 196 9.48 -5.75 6.29
C ALA A 196 10.02 -5.83 4.87
N ALA A 197 10.86 -4.85 4.47
CA ALA A 197 11.45 -4.85 3.14
C ALA A 197 12.40 -6.04 2.94
N LEU A 198 13.24 -6.33 3.94
CA LEU A 198 14.17 -7.47 3.91
C LEU A 198 13.42 -8.81 3.91
N LEU A 199 12.37 -8.94 4.75
CA LEU A 199 11.50 -10.11 4.75
C LEU A 199 10.96 -10.41 3.34
N LEU A 200 10.42 -9.39 2.66
CA LEU A 200 9.89 -9.56 1.31
C LEU A 200 10.96 -9.81 0.25
N GLN A 201 12.17 -9.26 0.42
CA GLN A 201 13.32 -9.60 -0.44
C GLN A 201 13.72 -11.06 -0.29
N LYS A 202 13.81 -11.57 0.95
CA LYS A 202 14.11 -12.98 1.21
C LYS A 202 13.06 -13.91 0.60
N ILE A 203 11.78 -13.55 0.71
CA ILE A 203 10.70 -14.28 0.06
C ILE A 203 10.84 -14.22 -1.48
N ALA A 204 11.22 -13.07 -2.04
CA ALA A 204 11.41 -12.91 -3.47
C ALA A 204 12.55 -13.81 -4.01
N ASP A 205 13.65 -13.97 -3.26
CA ASP A 205 14.75 -14.89 -3.62
C ASP A 205 14.26 -16.34 -3.80
N GLU A 206 13.23 -16.73 -3.05
CA GLU A 206 12.67 -18.07 -3.02
C GLU A 206 11.41 -18.22 -3.90
N THR A 207 10.97 -17.13 -4.54
CA THR A 207 9.74 -17.08 -5.34
C THR A 207 10.06 -17.05 -6.82
N ASP A 208 9.43 -17.93 -7.60
CA ASP A 208 9.51 -17.89 -9.06
C ASP A 208 8.90 -16.57 -9.60
N PRO A 209 9.71 -15.67 -10.20
CA PRO A 209 9.24 -14.36 -10.65
C PRO A 209 8.26 -14.43 -11.82
N SER A 210 8.16 -15.57 -12.52
CA SER A 210 7.11 -15.80 -13.52
C SER A 210 5.74 -15.99 -12.87
N LYS A 211 5.70 -16.47 -11.62
CA LYS A 211 4.48 -16.73 -10.84
C LYS A 211 4.07 -15.53 -10.00
N THR A 212 5.01 -14.94 -9.25
CA THR A 212 4.75 -13.76 -8.40
C THR A 212 5.97 -12.84 -8.41
N GLN A 213 5.75 -11.56 -8.66
CA GLN A 213 6.77 -10.52 -8.49
C GLN A 213 6.53 -9.73 -7.21
N ILE A 214 7.60 -9.48 -6.46
CA ILE A 214 7.56 -8.73 -5.20
C ILE A 214 8.38 -7.46 -5.37
N ILE A 215 7.74 -6.32 -5.17
CA ILE A 215 8.31 -5.00 -5.43
C ILE A 215 8.29 -4.19 -4.13
N ASN A 216 9.46 -3.70 -3.72
CA ASN A 216 9.58 -2.75 -2.62
C ASN A 216 9.65 -1.33 -3.20
N PHE A 217 8.65 -0.51 -2.88
CA PHE A 217 8.60 0.90 -3.24
C PHE A 217 8.94 1.76 -2.02
N HIS A 218 9.88 2.71 -2.17
CA HIS A 218 10.44 3.50 -1.07
C HIS A 218 10.10 4.99 -1.26
N PRO A 219 8.86 5.42 -0.98
CA PRO A 219 8.49 6.82 -1.17
C PRO A 219 9.28 7.75 -0.23
N GLY A 220 9.50 8.99 -0.69
CA GLY A 220 9.94 10.08 0.16
C GLY A 220 8.82 10.56 1.10
N SER A 221 8.85 11.83 1.44
CA SER A 221 7.87 12.42 2.35
C SER A 221 6.60 12.79 1.59
N ILE A 222 5.52 12.04 1.75
CA ILE A 222 4.23 12.34 1.09
C ILE A 222 3.28 13.02 2.07
N LEU A 223 2.71 14.16 1.67
CA LEU A 223 1.74 14.90 2.48
C LEU A 223 0.37 14.20 2.50
N GLY A 224 0.22 13.21 3.38
CA GLY A 224 -1.04 12.53 3.64
C GLY A 224 -1.83 13.12 4.82
N ILE A 225 -3.06 12.63 5.02
CA ILE A 225 -3.92 12.97 6.17
C ILE A 225 -3.17 12.80 7.50
N ARG A 226 -2.42 11.70 7.66
CA ARG A 226 -1.66 11.41 8.88
C ARG A 226 -0.57 12.44 9.18
N ILE A 227 0.09 12.96 8.15
CA ILE A 227 1.11 14.03 8.30
C ILE A 227 0.44 15.34 8.74
N ARG A 228 -0.74 15.64 8.18
CA ARG A 228 -1.53 16.80 8.61
C ARG A 228 -2.06 16.65 10.04
N GLU A 229 -2.45 15.44 10.46
CA GLU A 229 -2.84 15.13 11.84
C GLU A 229 -1.67 15.29 12.83
N LEU A 230 -0.42 15.12 12.38
CA LEU A 230 0.79 15.44 13.14
C LEU A 230 1.13 16.94 13.15
N GLY A 231 0.25 17.79 12.62
CA GLY A 231 0.40 19.26 12.64
C GLY A 231 1.31 19.82 11.54
N LEU A 232 1.76 19.00 10.60
CA LEU A 232 2.66 19.44 9.52
C LEU A 232 1.88 20.03 8.35
N ALA A 233 2.24 21.27 7.98
CA ALA A 233 1.62 22.04 6.91
C ALA A 233 2.23 21.74 5.53
N ALA A 234 1.57 22.18 4.46
CA ALA A 234 2.00 21.89 3.08
C ALA A 234 3.34 22.54 2.70
N ASP A 235 3.77 23.56 3.44
CA ASP A 235 5.03 24.28 3.31
C ASP A 235 6.10 23.82 4.32
N SER A 236 5.77 22.91 5.24
CA SER A 236 6.67 22.47 6.31
C SER A 236 7.80 21.54 5.86
N ALA A 237 7.73 21.00 4.63
CA ALA A 237 8.79 20.20 4.02
C ALA A 237 8.63 20.19 2.48
N SER A 238 9.65 19.72 1.78
CA SER A 238 9.56 19.37 0.35
C SER A 238 8.78 18.06 0.18
N TRP A 239 7.45 18.14 0.20
CA TRP A 239 6.59 16.96 0.06
C TRP A 239 6.57 16.42 -1.38
N ASP A 240 6.66 15.11 -1.52
CA ASP A 240 6.37 14.39 -2.75
C ASP A 240 4.86 14.40 -3.01
N HIS A 241 4.50 14.48 -4.29
CA HIS A 241 3.12 14.34 -4.72
C HIS A 241 2.67 12.87 -4.62
N ALA A 242 1.46 12.66 -4.11
CA ALA A 242 0.78 11.37 -4.08
C ALA A 242 0.13 11.03 -5.42
#